data_AF-A0A075H8X3-F1
#
_entry.id   AF-A0A075H8X3-F1
#
_cell.length_a   1.000
_cell.length_b   1.000
_cell.length_c   1.000
_cell.angle_alpha   90.00
_cell.angle_beta   90.00
_cell.angle_gamma   90.00
#
_symmetry.space_group_name_H-M   'P 1'
#
loop_
_entity.id
_entity.type
_entity.pdbx_description
1 polymer ?
#
loop_
_entity_poly.entity_id
_entity_poly.type
_entity_poly.pdbx_seq_one_letter_code
_entity_poly.pdbx_strand_id
1 'polypeptide(L)'
;KKSGDLPNLSQEDISIIALSLQLNAELITDDFAVSNVAKNLSIKVIPVMTSGIKKIVTWVYYCPGCKTDFSETTNCPNCGNKLKRKPGKINQAS
;
A
#
# COMPACT_ATOMS: atom_id res chain seq x y z
N LYS A 1 -13.24 -14.22 1.38
CA LYS A 1 -12.81 -14.00 -0.03
C LYS A 1 -11.33 -14.36 -0.08
N LYS A 2 -10.97 -15.42 -0.81
CA LYS A 2 -9.62 -16.02 -0.84
C LYS A 2 -8.64 -15.02 -1.47
N SER A 3 -7.63 -14.61 -0.72
CA SER A 3 -6.55 -13.76 -1.20
C SER A 3 -5.87 -14.45 -2.39
N GLY A 4 -5.96 -13.83 -3.56
CA GLY A 4 -5.48 -14.37 -4.84
C GLY A 4 -3.96 -14.34 -5.00
N ASP A 5 -3.21 -14.08 -3.93
CA ASP A 5 -1.75 -13.94 -3.93
C ASP A 5 -1.00 -15.25 -3.63
N LEU A 6 -1.71 -16.38 -3.43
CA LEU A 6 -1.08 -17.70 -3.26
C LEU A 6 -0.03 -18.09 -4.32
N PRO A 7 -0.14 -17.75 -5.63
CA PRO A 7 0.80 -18.24 -6.62
C PRO A 7 2.20 -17.58 -6.60
N ASN A 8 2.42 -16.56 -5.77
CA ASN A 8 3.73 -15.88 -5.66
C ASN A 8 4.52 -16.21 -4.38
N LEU A 9 4.02 -17.09 -3.50
CA LEU A 9 4.75 -17.48 -2.29
C LEU A 9 5.55 -18.77 -2.55
N SER A 10 6.82 -18.74 -2.16
CA SER A 10 7.68 -19.92 -2.13
C SER A 10 7.27 -20.85 -0.98
N GLN A 11 7.78 -22.09 -1.00
CA GLN A 11 7.48 -23.06 0.07
C GLN A 11 8.12 -22.64 1.41
N GLU A 12 9.22 -21.92 1.33
CA GLU A 12 9.93 -21.31 2.44
C GLU A 12 9.06 -20.22 3.11
N ASP A 13 8.42 -19.35 2.32
CA ASP A 13 7.55 -18.28 2.83
C ASP A 13 6.35 -18.85 3.61
N ILE A 14 5.74 -19.91 3.08
CA ILE A 14 4.63 -20.60 3.73
C ILE A 14 5.07 -21.19 5.06
N SER A 15 6.27 -21.78 5.11
CA SER A 15 6.81 -22.40 6.32
C SER A 15 7.06 -21.39 7.43
N ILE A 16 7.60 -20.22 7.08
CA ILE A 16 7.85 -19.13 8.05
C ILE A 16 6.51 -18.57 8.57
N ILE A 17 5.53 -18.32 7.68
CA ILE A 17 4.19 -17.86 8.09
C ILE A 17 3.51 -18.87 9.03
N ALA A 18 3.58 -20.16 8.70
CA ALA A 18 3.01 -21.22 9.52
C ALA A 18 3.67 -21.29 10.91
N LEU A 19 5.00 -21.14 10.96
CA LEU A 19 5.74 -21.10 12.22
C LEU A 19 5.36 -19.87 13.07
N SER A 20 5.25 -18.70 12.46
CA SER A 20 4.80 -17.48 13.15
C SER A 20 3.38 -17.64 13.69
N LEU A 21 2.48 -18.26 12.94
CA LEU A 21 1.11 -18.54 13.38
C LEU A 21 1.09 -19.51 14.57
N GLN A 22 1.88 -20.58 14.52
CA GLN A 22 1.98 -21.57 15.60
C GLN A 22 2.55 -20.95 16.88
N LEU A 23 3.52 -20.04 16.75
CA LEU A 23 4.20 -19.40 17.89
C LEU A 23 3.53 -18.11 18.36
N ASN A 24 2.46 -17.65 17.71
CA ASN A 24 1.91 -16.29 17.87
C ASN A 24 3.00 -15.20 17.82
N ALA A 25 4.00 -15.42 16.97
CA ALA A 25 5.15 -14.55 16.84
C ALA A 25 4.92 -13.48 15.76
N GLU A 26 5.59 -12.35 15.91
CA GLU A 26 5.60 -11.28 14.91
C GLU A 26 6.53 -11.69 13.76
N LEU A 27 6.09 -11.45 12.52
CA LEU A 27 6.83 -11.82 11.32
C LEU A 27 7.65 -10.63 10.85
N ILE A 28 8.98 -10.77 10.76
CA ILE A 28 9.83 -9.69 10.27
C ILE A 28 10.15 -9.92 8.79
N THR A 29 9.56 -9.12 7.88
CA THR A 29 9.78 -9.26 6.44
C THR A 29 9.50 -7.95 5.70
N ASP A 30 10.28 -7.68 4.66
CA ASP A 30 10.06 -6.58 3.71
C ASP A 30 9.29 -7.05 2.45
N ASP A 31 8.97 -8.35 2.33
CA ASP A 31 8.25 -8.89 1.20
C ASP A 31 6.75 -8.57 1.28
N PHE A 32 6.20 -7.96 0.21
CA PHE A 32 4.81 -7.56 0.14
C PHE A 32 3.83 -8.74 0.04
N ALA A 33 4.19 -9.82 -0.65
CA ALA A 33 3.35 -11.01 -0.77
C ALA A 33 3.21 -11.71 0.58
N VAL A 34 4.34 -11.91 1.28
CA VAL A 34 4.39 -12.50 2.61
C VAL A 34 3.65 -11.62 3.62
N SER A 35 3.86 -10.30 3.57
CA SER A 35 3.17 -9.32 4.42
C SER A 35 1.64 -9.34 4.24
N ASN A 36 1.17 -9.44 3.00
CA ASN A 36 -0.26 -9.49 2.69
C ASN A 36 -0.92 -10.77 3.21
N VAL A 37 -0.25 -11.92 3.07
CA VAL A 37 -0.76 -13.20 3.59
C VAL A 37 -0.78 -13.17 5.12
N ALA A 38 0.32 -12.76 5.75
CA ALA A 38 0.40 -12.65 7.21
C ALA A 38 -0.65 -11.69 7.79
N LYS A 39 -0.89 -10.53 7.16
CA LYS A 39 -1.99 -9.62 7.56
C LYS A 39 -3.37 -10.24 7.43
N ASN A 40 -3.63 -10.98 6.34
CA ASN A 40 -4.89 -11.71 6.19
C ASN A 40 -5.08 -12.79 7.26
N LEU A 41 -3.98 -13.35 7.78
CA LEU A 41 -3.96 -14.32 8.87
C LEU A 41 -3.91 -13.65 10.26
N SER A 42 -4.08 -12.32 10.34
CA SER A 42 -3.99 -11.54 11.58
C SER A 42 -2.65 -11.64 12.32
N ILE A 43 -1.58 -12.01 11.62
CA ILE A 43 -0.21 -12.01 12.13
C ILE A 43 0.34 -10.60 12.02
N LYS A 44 0.98 -10.09 13.08
CA LYS A 44 1.68 -8.81 13.05
C LYS A 44 2.95 -8.94 12.20
N VAL A 45 3.10 -8.03 11.24
CA VAL A 45 4.26 -7.99 10.34
C VAL A 45 5.08 -6.73 10.60
N ILE A 46 6.39 -6.91 10.79
CA ILE A 46 7.36 -5.85 11.02
C ILE A 46 8.33 -5.80 9.84
N PRO A 47 8.44 -4.68 9.10
CA PRO A 47 9.47 -4.52 8.08
C PRO A 47 10.90 -4.48 8.67
N VAL A 48 11.89 -5.08 7.97
CA VAL A 48 13.27 -5.28 8.43
C VAL A 48 14.08 -3.99 8.38
N MET A 49 14.01 -3.24 7.27
CA MET A 49 14.90 -2.09 7.00
C MET A 49 14.19 -0.73 6.95
N THR A 50 12.87 -0.68 7.06
CA THR A 50 12.15 0.59 7.07
C THR A 50 11.10 0.57 8.16
N SER A 51 11.02 1.63 8.96
CA SER A 51 9.97 1.78 9.96
C SER A 51 8.63 2.00 9.26
N GLY A 52 8.00 0.92 8.75
CA GLY A 52 6.71 0.96 8.07
C GLY A 52 6.68 1.74 6.75
N ILE A 53 5.56 1.62 6.02
CA ILE A 53 5.20 2.55 4.95
C ILE A 53 4.91 3.91 5.61
N LYS A 54 5.95 4.73 5.81
CA LYS A 54 5.81 6.07 6.45
C LYS A 54 5.03 7.08 5.58
N LYS A 55 4.84 6.80 4.30
CA LYS A 55 4.34 7.77 3.32
C LYS A 55 3.31 7.14 2.41
N ILE A 56 2.04 7.33 2.74
CA ILE A 56 0.94 7.11 1.79
C ILE A 56 0.89 8.37 0.91
N VAL A 57 1.47 8.29 -0.29
CA VAL A 57 1.41 9.38 -1.27
C VAL A 57 0.06 9.31 -1.97
N THR A 58 -0.86 10.17 -1.56
CA THR A 58 -2.14 10.32 -2.25
C THR A 58 -1.92 11.19 -3.49
N TRP A 59 -2.14 10.67 -4.69
CA TRP A 59 -2.02 11.46 -5.92
C TRP A 59 -3.29 12.28 -6.13
N VAL A 60 -3.15 13.59 -6.33
CA VAL A 60 -4.27 14.47 -6.66
C VAL A 60 -4.06 15.10 -8.04
N TYR A 61 -5.15 15.24 -8.78
CA TYR A 61 -5.17 15.96 -10.04
C TYR A 61 -5.35 17.46 -9.75
N TYR A 62 -4.67 18.32 -10.50
CA TYR A 62 -4.70 19.76 -10.32
C TYR A 62 -4.78 20.45 -11.67
N CYS A 63 -5.63 21.47 -11.76
CA CYS A 63 -5.76 22.28 -12.97
C CYS A 63 -4.81 23.48 -12.94
N PRO A 64 -3.88 23.64 -13.91
CA PRO A 64 -3.00 24.81 -13.96
C PRO A 64 -3.76 26.12 -14.28
N GLY A 65 -4.92 26.03 -14.94
CA GLY A 65 -5.74 27.19 -15.31
C GLY A 65 -6.64 27.68 -14.18
N CYS A 66 -7.44 26.78 -13.60
CA CYS A 66 -8.39 27.13 -12.52
C CYS A 66 -7.79 27.09 -11.11
N LYS A 67 -6.57 26.57 -10.96
CA LYS A 67 -5.91 26.31 -9.68
C LYS A 67 -6.71 25.46 -8.69
N THR A 68 -7.58 24.58 -9.21
CA THR A 68 -8.47 23.71 -8.42
C THR A 68 -7.95 22.27 -8.40
N ASP A 69 -8.13 21.60 -7.26
CA ASP A 69 -7.79 20.18 -7.06
C ASP A 69 -8.97 19.28 -7.43
N PHE A 70 -8.68 18.11 -8.01
CA PHE A 70 -9.64 17.08 -8.39
C PHE A 70 -9.10 15.70 -7.99
N SER A 71 -9.98 14.78 -7.59
CA SER A 71 -9.60 13.43 -7.17
C SER A 71 -9.64 12.41 -8.31
N GLU A 72 -10.61 12.54 -9.24
CA GLU A 72 -10.94 11.46 -10.19
C GLU A 72 -11.30 11.99 -11.59
N THR A 73 -10.57 12.98 -12.09
CA THR A 73 -10.86 13.52 -13.44
C THR A 73 -9.56 13.81 -14.19
N THR A 74 -9.58 13.59 -15.51
CA THR A 74 -8.44 13.82 -16.41
C THR A 74 -8.46 15.22 -17.03
N ASN A 75 -9.65 15.82 -17.13
CA ASN A 75 -9.90 17.12 -17.74
C ASN A 75 -10.64 18.04 -16.76
N CYS A 76 -10.29 19.32 -16.74
CA CYS A 76 -10.94 20.26 -15.84
C CYS A 76 -12.38 20.54 -16.32
N PRO A 77 -13.43 20.32 -15.50
CA PRO A 77 -14.80 20.62 -15.89
C PRO A 77 -15.06 22.12 -16.06
N ASN A 78 -14.20 22.98 -15.50
CA ASN A 78 -14.39 24.43 -15.51
C ASN A 78 -13.70 25.13 -16.70
N CYS A 79 -12.56 24.60 -17.18
CA CYS A 79 -11.81 25.23 -18.30
C CYS A 79 -11.43 24.27 -19.43
N GLY A 80 -11.81 22.99 -19.35
CA GLY A 80 -11.47 21.96 -20.35
C GLY A 80 -10.00 21.53 -20.38
N ASN A 81 -9.12 22.22 -19.65
CA ASN A 81 -7.68 22.00 -19.70
C ASN A 81 -7.29 20.64 -19.09
N LYS A 82 -6.19 20.04 -19.57
CA LYS A 82 -5.72 18.73 -19.11
C LYS A 82 -5.15 18.84 -17.70
N LEU A 83 -5.64 18.00 -16.78
CA LEU A 83 -5.23 18.02 -15.39
C LEU A 83 -3.82 17.42 -15.23
N LYS A 84 -3.00 18.05 -14.38
CA LYS A 84 -1.67 17.56 -14.02
C LYS A 84 -1.73 16.84 -12.67
N ARG A 85 -0.94 15.80 -12.50
CA ARG A 85 -0.85 15.06 -11.23
C ARG A 85 0.21 15.70 -10.34
N LYS A 86 -0.13 15.99 -9.08
CA LYS A 86 0.82 16.37 -8.04
C LYS A 86 0.75 15.36 -6.89
N PRO A 87 1.87 15.06 -6.20
CA PRO A 87 1.78 14.36 -4.92
C PRO A 87 0.95 15.23 -3.98
N GLY A 88 -0.19 14.69 -3.54
CA GLY A 88 -1.06 15.30 -2.54
C GLY A 88 -0.45 15.21 -1.14
N LYS A 89 -1.19 15.67 -0.12
CA LYS A 89 -0.69 15.71 1.27
C LYS A 89 -0.16 14.34 1.68
N ILE A 90 1.10 14.32 2.13
CA ILE A 90 1.73 13.17 2.76
C ILE A 90 1.05 13.04 4.13
N ASN A 91 0.04 12.18 4.22
CA ASN A 91 -0.55 11.86 5.51
C ASN A 91 0.32 10.78 6.16
N GLN A 92 0.95 11.14 7.28
CA GLN A 92 1.64 10.20 8.14
C GLN A 92 0.58 9.28 8.74
N ALA A 93 0.61 8.00 8.41
CA ALA A 93 -0.19 7.00 9.12
C ALA A 93 0.40 6.86 10.51
N SER A 94 -0.37 7.25 11.54
CA SER A 94 -0.05 7.01 12.94
C SER A 94 -0.24 5.55 13.30
#